data_AF-A0A6A6THR7-F1
#
_entry.id   AF-A0A6A6THR7-F1
#
_cell.length_a   1.000
_cell.length_b   1.000
_cell.length_c   1.000
_cell.angle_alpha   90.00
_cell.angle_beta   90.00
_cell.angle_gamma   90.00
#
_symmetry.space_group_name_H-M   'P 1'
#
loop_
_entity.id
_entity.type
_entity.pdbx_description
1 polymer ?
#
loop_
_entity_poly.entity_id
_entity_poly.type
_entity_poly.pdbx_seq_one_letter_code
_entity_poly.pdbx_strand_id
1 'polypeptide(L)'
;MSPHQAPQPYVHGINVSPRTQCAHWHSPLDIIAIKHYCCGKFYACVSCHDEGEDHVSVPWPRSVWQGKRKGKMRRFRDGDRNEGKEGEGQGRGIEEEGEDESVEGVVFCGKCKAVLGVGEYLGCDSRCPKCDAVFNPGCKHHWDLYFEVDGDGKEEVKKEDGR
;
A
#
# COMPACT_ATOMS: atom_id res chain seq x y z
N MET A 1 4.20 -20.05 22.12
CA MET A 1 3.95 -18.96 21.15
C MET A 1 2.56 -18.41 21.43
N SER A 2 2.40 -17.09 21.55
CA SER A 2 1.12 -16.46 21.97
C SER A 2 0.06 -16.50 20.85
N PRO A 3 -1.22 -16.73 21.18
CA PRO A 3 -2.30 -17.05 20.22
C PRO A 3 -2.94 -15.85 19.48
N HIS A 4 -2.24 -14.71 19.31
CA HIS A 4 -2.88 -13.46 18.82
C HIS A 4 -2.18 -12.75 17.64
N GLN A 5 -1.34 -13.43 16.85
CA GLN A 5 -0.82 -12.85 15.61
C GLN A 5 -1.55 -13.43 14.40
N ALA A 6 -2.14 -12.56 13.59
CA ALA A 6 -2.64 -12.91 12.25
C ALA A 6 -1.51 -13.60 11.44
N PRO A 7 -1.85 -14.56 10.56
CA PRO A 7 -0.85 -15.24 9.75
C PRO A 7 -0.07 -14.22 8.92
N GLN A 8 1.26 -14.31 8.96
CA GLN A 8 2.11 -13.41 8.20
C GLN A 8 2.12 -13.81 6.73
N PRO A 9 2.15 -12.86 5.80
CA PRO A 9 2.24 -13.20 4.38
C PRO A 9 3.56 -13.92 4.09
N TYR A 10 3.51 -14.86 3.17
CA TYR A 10 4.71 -15.47 2.60
C TYR A 10 5.35 -14.48 1.62
N VAL A 11 6.66 -14.26 1.75
CA VAL A 11 7.43 -13.34 0.90
C VAL A 11 8.28 -14.15 -0.07
N HIS A 12 7.98 -14.01 -1.36
CA HIS A 12 8.69 -14.64 -2.46
C HIS A 12 9.99 -13.88 -2.81
N GLY A 13 10.95 -14.60 -3.37
CA GLY A 13 12.19 -14.06 -3.91
C GLY A 13 13.38 -15.00 -3.72
N ILE A 14 14.55 -14.51 -4.11
CA ILE A 14 15.80 -15.28 -4.06
C ILE A 14 16.53 -14.99 -2.76
N ASN A 15 16.83 -16.04 -1.99
CA ASN A 15 17.51 -15.97 -0.69
C ASN A 15 16.86 -14.98 0.28
N VAL A 16 15.53 -15.00 0.37
CA VAL A 16 14.78 -14.04 1.20
C VAL A 16 15.03 -14.30 2.67
N SER A 17 15.51 -13.29 3.39
CA SER A 17 15.71 -13.37 4.83
C SER A 17 14.38 -13.22 5.58
N PRO A 18 14.31 -13.59 6.88
CA PRO A 18 13.15 -13.28 7.71
C PRO A 18 12.82 -11.78 7.78
N ARG A 19 13.77 -10.90 7.49
CA ARG A 19 13.58 -9.44 7.47
C ARG A 19 13.31 -8.87 6.07
N THR A 20 13.05 -9.72 5.07
CA THR A 20 12.73 -9.40 3.66
C THR A 20 13.88 -8.91 2.78
N GLN A 21 15.14 -8.97 3.22
CA GLN A 21 16.28 -8.83 2.31
C GLN A 21 16.28 -9.94 1.26
N CYS A 22 16.68 -9.67 0.03
CA CYS A 22 16.87 -10.67 -1.02
C CYS A 22 18.27 -10.57 -1.65
N ALA A 23 18.58 -11.45 -2.59
CA ALA A 23 19.84 -11.43 -3.32
C ALA A 23 20.11 -10.10 -4.06
N HIS A 24 19.06 -9.36 -4.47
CA HIS A 24 19.20 -8.08 -5.17
C HIS A 24 19.38 -6.89 -4.21
N TRP A 25 18.68 -6.90 -3.07
CA TRP A 25 18.68 -5.82 -2.07
C TRP A 25 18.80 -6.40 -0.67
N HIS A 26 19.96 -6.23 -0.04
CA HIS A 26 20.31 -6.92 1.21
C HIS A 26 20.96 -6.02 2.28
N SER A 27 20.76 -4.71 2.21
CA SER A 27 21.17 -3.82 3.28
C SER A 27 20.32 -4.03 4.55
N PRO A 28 20.78 -3.56 5.72
CA PRO A 28 19.98 -3.57 6.94
C PRO A 28 18.66 -2.78 6.84
N LEU A 29 18.51 -1.94 5.81
CA LEU A 29 17.35 -1.09 5.55
C LEU A 29 16.36 -1.69 4.54
N ASP A 30 16.72 -2.77 3.83
CA ASP A 30 15.85 -3.44 2.87
C ASP A 30 14.91 -4.40 3.62
N ILE A 31 13.95 -3.80 4.32
CA ILE A 31 13.04 -4.48 5.25
C ILE A 31 11.57 -4.36 4.86
N ILE A 32 11.31 -3.98 3.61
CA ILE A 32 9.97 -3.86 3.05
C ILE A 32 9.80 -4.90 1.95
N ALA A 33 8.70 -5.64 1.99
CA ALA A 33 8.21 -6.43 0.86
C ALA A 33 6.90 -5.82 0.37
N ILE A 34 6.63 -5.90 -0.93
CA ILE A 34 5.46 -5.28 -1.54
C ILE A 34 4.63 -6.36 -2.24
N LYS A 35 3.31 -6.32 -2.04
CA LYS A 35 2.35 -7.14 -2.78
C LYS A 35 2.26 -6.62 -4.19
N HIS A 36 2.42 -7.47 -5.20
CA HIS A 36 2.31 -7.07 -6.60
C HIS A 36 0.84 -7.12 -7.07
N TYR A 37 0.40 -6.13 -7.84
CA TYR A 37 -0.99 -6.02 -8.30
C TYR A 37 -1.38 -7.17 -9.22
N CYS A 38 -0.49 -7.54 -10.14
CA CYS A 38 -0.72 -8.57 -11.17
C CYS A 38 -1.05 -9.96 -10.61
N CYS A 39 -0.44 -10.37 -9.50
CA CYS A 39 -0.56 -11.72 -8.97
C CYS A 39 -0.96 -11.80 -7.48
N GLY A 40 -1.04 -10.67 -6.79
CA GLY A 40 -1.42 -10.60 -5.38
C GLY A 40 -0.41 -11.23 -4.40
N LYS A 41 0.80 -11.58 -4.86
CA LYS A 41 1.87 -12.18 -4.05
C LYS A 41 2.79 -11.09 -3.49
N PHE A 42 3.33 -11.32 -2.29
CA PHE A 42 4.38 -10.46 -1.73
C PHE A 42 5.74 -10.87 -2.25
N TYR A 43 6.51 -9.92 -2.77
CA TYR A 43 7.92 -10.12 -3.13
C TYR A 43 8.82 -9.18 -2.34
N ALA A 44 10.06 -9.63 -2.11
CA ALA A 44 11.10 -8.80 -1.50
C ALA A 44 11.47 -7.59 -2.38
N CYS A 45 11.41 -7.73 -3.71
CA CYS A 45 11.62 -6.66 -4.67
C CYS A 45 11.04 -7.00 -6.04
N VAL A 46 11.01 -6.02 -6.95
CA VAL A 46 10.50 -6.19 -8.32
C VAL A 46 11.34 -7.16 -9.14
N SER A 47 12.66 -7.16 -8.99
CA SER A 47 13.54 -8.11 -9.69
C SER A 47 13.28 -9.56 -9.26
N CYS A 48 12.99 -9.80 -7.98
CA CYS A 48 12.56 -11.11 -7.49
C CYS A 48 11.21 -11.54 -8.09
N HIS A 49 10.31 -10.60 -8.37
CA HIS A 49 9.05 -10.88 -9.06
C HIS A 49 9.31 -11.29 -10.51
N ASP A 50 10.03 -10.46 -11.26
CA ASP A 50 10.25 -10.67 -12.70
C ASP A 50 11.08 -11.94 -12.98
N GLU A 51 11.92 -12.38 -12.04
CA GLU A 51 12.62 -13.66 -12.12
C GLU A 51 11.77 -14.88 -11.71
N GLY A 52 10.73 -14.66 -10.90
CA GLY A 52 9.91 -15.73 -10.32
C GLY A 52 8.58 -15.98 -11.03
N GLU A 53 8.18 -15.10 -11.95
CA GLU A 53 6.89 -15.13 -12.61
C GLU A 53 7.01 -14.98 -14.13
N ASP A 54 6.10 -15.59 -14.87
CA ASP A 54 6.05 -15.51 -16.35
C ASP A 54 5.42 -14.20 -16.87
N HIS A 55 5.30 -13.19 -16.01
CA HIS A 55 4.73 -11.89 -16.33
C HIS A 55 5.50 -10.76 -15.62
N VAL A 56 5.39 -9.56 -16.17
CA VAL A 56 6.00 -8.36 -15.59
C VAL A 56 5.12 -7.76 -14.50
N SER A 57 5.76 -7.11 -13.52
CA SER A 57 5.05 -6.37 -12.49
C SER A 57 4.21 -5.25 -13.09
N VAL A 58 2.95 -5.15 -12.65
CA VAL A 58 2.05 -4.04 -12.98
C VAL A 58 1.87 -3.17 -11.72
N PRO A 59 1.99 -1.83 -11.83
CA PRO A 59 1.72 -0.94 -10.71
C PRO A 59 0.27 -1.04 -10.24
N TRP A 60 0.03 -0.88 -8.94
CA TRP A 60 -1.30 -0.76 -8.37
C TRP A 60 -2.00 0.49 -8.93
N PRO A 61 -3.16 0.34 -9.58
CA PRO A 61 -3.88 1.48 -10.12
C PRO A 61 -4.32 2.44 -9.02
N ARG A 62 -4.21 3.74 -9.26
CA ARG A 62 -4.54 4.75 -8.24
C ARG A 62 -5.98 4.65 -7.76
N SER A 63 -6.89 4.36 -8.68
CA SER A 63 -8.31 4.15 -8.41
C SER A 63 -8.57 3.02 -7.40
N VAL A 64 -7.71 2.00 -7.38
CA VAL A 64 -7.83 0.81 -6.53
C VAL A 64 -7.28 1.08 -5.13
N TRP A 65 -6.07 1.64 -5.02
CA TRP A 65 -5.42 1.79 -3.70
C TRP A 65 -5.79 3.08 -2.96
N GLN A 66 -6.27 4.12 -3.65
CA GLN A 66 -6.62 5.38 -2.99
C GLN A 66 -8.01 5.34 -2.32
N GLY A 67 -8.93 4.49 -2.81
CA GLY A 67 -10.29 4.33 -2.29
C GLY A 67 -11.12 5.63 -2.26
N LYS A 68 -12.46 5.53 -2.19
CA LYS A 68 -13.29 6.71 -1.94
C LYS A 68 -13.04 7.17 -0.51
N ARG A 69 -12.32 8.30 -0.33
CA ARG A 69 -12.16 9.00 0.95
C ARG A 69 -13.51 9.01 1.68
N LYS A 70 -13.68 8.23 2.75
CA LYS A 70 -14.87 8.32 3.61
C LYS A 70 -14.86 9.72 4.21
N GLY A 71 -15.60 10.62 3.57
CA GLY A 71 -15.65 12.04 3.92
C GLY A 71 -16.16 12.20 5.34
N LYS A 72 -15.27 12.49 6.29
CA LYS A 72 -15.65 12.99 7.60
C LYS A 72 -15.28 14.47 7.70
N MET A 73 -16.01 15.30 6.97
CA MET A 73 -16.14 16.71 7.32
C MET A 73 -17.48 16.90 8.02
N ARG A 74 -17.53 16.63 9.32
CA ARG A 74 -18.60 17.16 10.17
C ARG A 74 -18.04 18.40 10.86
N ARG A 75 -18.20 19.56 10.23
CA ARG A 75 -18.19 20.81 11.01
C ARG A 75 -19.49 20.84 11.80
N PHE A 76 -19.41 20.70 13.11
CA PHE A 76 -20.55 20.98 13.98
C PHE A 76 -20.47 22.44 14.43
N ARG A 77 -21.45 23.25 13.99
CA ARG A 77 -21.85 24.48 14.68
C ARG A 77 -23.19 24.20 15.37
N ASP A 78 -23.40 24.91 16.46
CA ASP A 78 -24.29 24.65 17.59
C ASP A 78 -25.73 24.20 17.30
N GLY A 79 -26.17 23.22 18.11
CA GLY A 79 -27.49 23.17 18.73
C GLY A 79 -28.71 23.03 17.82
N ASP A 80 -29.15 21.80 17.56
CA ASP A 80 -30.54 21.53 17.22
C ASP A 80 -31.04 20.26 17.92
N ARG A 81 -32.17 20.44 18.63
CA ARG A 81 -32.88 19.45 19.43
C ARG A 81 -33.87 18.68 18.55
N ASN A 82 -33.96 17.39 18.87
CA ASN A 82 -34.69 16.29 18.23
C ASN A 82 -36.23 16.46 18.16
N GLU A 83 -36.88 15.86 17.14
CA GLU A 83 -38.18 15.17 17.26
C GLU A 83 -38.42 14.23 16.06
N GLY A 84 -38.85 12.98 16.33
CA GLY A 84 -38.95 11.89 15.36
C GLY A 84 -40.30 11.76 14.66
N LYS A 85 -40.38 10.85 13.68
CA LYS A 85 -41.61 10.10 13.37
C LYS A 85 -41.34 8.87 12.50
N GLU A 86 -42.09 7.84 12.85
CA GLU A 86 -42.10 6.48 12.31
C GLU A 86 -42.79 6.43 10.94
N GLY A 87 -42.36 5.51 10.09
CA GLY A 87 -42.99 5.24 8.80
C GLY A 87 -42.49 3.93 8.19
N GLU A 88 -43.31 2.88 8.29
CA GLU A 88 -43.13 1.59 7.65
C GLU A 88 -43.22 1.70 6.12
N GLY A 89 -42.33 1.00 5.42
CA GLY A 89 -42.35 0.89 3.96
C GLY A 89 -41.52 -0.29 3.48
N GLN A 90 -42.19 -1.38 3.11
CA GLN A 90 -41.60 -2.55 2.48
C GLN A 90 -41.09 -2.21 1.07
N GLY A 91 -39.80 -2.46 0.83
CA GLY A 91 -39.19 -2.40 -0.50
C GLY A 91 -38.15 -3.51 -0.62
N ARG A 92 -38.41 -4.47 -1.51
CA ARG A 92 -37.42 -5.46 -1.94
C ARG A 92 -36.32 -4.73 -2.70
N GLY A 93 -35.14 -4.63 -2.11
CA GLY A 93 -33.93 -4.11 -2.72
C GLY A 93 -32.93 -5.26 -2.83
N ILE A 94 -32.30 -5.36 -3.99
CA ILE A 94 -31.26 -6.32 -4.31
C ILE A 94 -30.10 -6.05 -3.34
N GLU A 95 -29.73 -7.03 -2.52
CA GLU A 95 -28.53 -6.97 -1.69
C GLU A 95 -27.32 -7.13 -2.63
N GLU A 96 -26.98 -6.07 -3.37
CA GLU A 96 -25.65 -5.97 -3.95
C GLU A 96 -24.71 -5.56 -2.82
N GLU A 97 -24.26 -6.57 -2.06
CA GLU A 97 -23.09 -6.47 -1.21
C GLU A 97 -21.86 -6.31 -2.13
N GLY A 98 -21.71 -5.11 -2.69
CA GLY A 98 -20.43 -4.67 -3.24
C GLY A 98 -19.47 -4.55 -2.06
N GLU A 99 -18.65 -5.58 -1.87
CA GLU A 99 -17.52 -5.56 -0.97
C GLU A 99 -16.74 -4.26 -1.24
N ASP A 100 -16.43 -3.51 -0.17
CA ASP A 100 -15.62 -2.29 -0.22
C ASP A 100 -14.24 -2.71 -0.79
N GLU A 101 -14.08 -2.65 -2.12
CA GLU A 101 -12.90 -3.03 -2.92
C GLU A 101 -11.70 -2.10 -2.67
N SER A 102 -11.53 -1.62 -1.43
CA SER A 102 -10.27 -1.06 -0.99
C SER A 102 -9.34 -2.22 -0.62
N VAL A 103 -8.21 -2.30 -1.31
CA VAL A 103 -7.22 -3.34 -1.04
C VAL A 103 -6.54 -3.08 0.30
N GLU A 104 -6.96 -3.84 1.32
CA GLU A 104 -6.34 -3.78 2.63
C GLU A 104 -4.95 -4.44 2.57
N GLY A 105 -3.91 -3.66 2.89
CA GLY A 105 -2.56 -4.18 3.15
C GLY A 105 -1.76 -4.61 1.92
N VAL A 106 -0.85 -3.73 1.48
CA VAL A 106 -0.01 -3.94 0.27
C VAL A 106 1.48 -3.96 0.61
N VAL A 107 1.88 -3.39 1.75
CA VAL A 107 3.29 -3.20 2.08
C VAL A 107 3.60 -3.89 3.40
N PHE A 108 4.50 -4.87 3.40
CA PHE A 108 4.86 -5.67 4.57
C PHE A 108 6.19 -5.23 5.18
N CYS A 109 6.20 -5.00 6.49
CA CYS A 109 7.41 -4.68 7.24
C CYS A 109 8.09 -5.94 7.80
N GLY A 110 9.30 -6.23 7.33
CA GLY A 110 10.13 -7.35 7.79
C GLY A 110 10.57 -7.27 9.26
N LYS A 111 10.53 -6.10 9.92
CA LYS A 111 10.87 -5.94 11.35
C LYS A 111 9.71 -6.29 12.27
N CYS A 112 8.60 -5.56 12.18
CA CYS A 112 7.45 -5.72 13.09
C CYS A 112 6.32 -6.57 12.53
N LYS A 113 6.41 -6.96 11.26
CA LYS A 113 5.46 -7.85 10.58
C LYS A 113 4.09 -7.26 10.31
N ALA A 114 3.96 -5.93 10.47
CA ALA A 114 2.78 -5.22 10.07
C ALA A 114 2.64 -5.21 8.54
N VAL A 115 1.41 -5.33 8.07
CA VAL A 115 1.01 -5.03 6.68
C VAL A 115 0.37 -3.65 6.70
N LEU A 116 0.84 -2.76 5.83
CA LEU A 116 0.44 -1.35 5.73
C LEU A 116 -0.34 -1.13 4.44
N GLY A 117 -1.25 -0.16 4.47
CA GLY A 117 -1.87 0.37 3.25
C GLY A 117 -0.87 1.19 2.42
N VAL A 118 -1.19 1.37 1.13
CA VAL A 118 -0.33 2.16 0.21
C VAL A 118 -0.15 3.59 0.71
N GLY A 119 -1.24 4.25 1.12
CA GLY A 119 -1.17 5.62 1.66
C GLY A 119 -0.33 5.74 2.95
N GLU A 120 -0.39 4.75 3.84
CA GLU A 120 0.48 4.71 5.03
C GLU A 120 1.96 4.63 4.61
N TYR A 121 2.29 3.78 3.63
CA TYR A 121 3.66 3.61 3.14
C TYR A 121 4.20 4.85 2.41
N LEU A 122 3.43 5.43 1.48
CA LEU A 122 3.87 6.62 0.74
C LEU A 122 4.07 7.84 1.66
N GLY A 123 3.30 7.93 2.75
CA GLY A 123 3.35 9.05 3.69
C GLY A 123 4.27 8.88 4.91
N CYS A 124 4.98 7.77 5.06
CA CYS A 124 5.68 7.45 6.33
C CYS A 124 7.14 7.89 6.44
N ASP A 125 7.64 8.67 5.48
CA ASP A 125 9.04 9.16 5.47
C ASP A 125 10.10 8.08 5.68
N SER A 126 9.93 6.94 5.00
CA SER A 126 10.83 5.78 5.10
C SER A 126 11.00 5.22 6.52
N ARG A 127 9.97 5.39 7.36
CA ARG A 127 9.88 4.84 8.71
C ARG A 127 8.60 4.06 8.87
N CYS A 128 8.70 2.82 9.33
CA CYS A 128 7.49 2.00 9.52
C CYS A 128 6.55 2.67 10.55
N PRO A 129 5.30 3.01 10.21
CA PRO A 129 4.38 3.72 11.10
C PRO A 129 3.92 2.88 12.29
N LYS A 130 4.23 1.57 12.32
CA LYS A 130 3.90 0.67 13.44
C LYS A 130 5.07 0.44 14.40
N CYS A 131 6.32 0.61 13.98
CA CYS A 131 7.49 0.25 14.81
C CYS A 131 8.71 1.17 14.68
N ASP A 132 8.56 2.27 13.94
CA ASP A 132 9.59 3.29 13.67
C ASP A 132 10.91 2.74 13.11
N ALA A 133 10.87 1.56 12.49
CA ALA A 133 12.01 1.05 11.76
C ALA A 133 12.29 1.93 10.55
N VAL A 134 13.49 2.49 10.49
CA VAL A 134 13.99 3.08 9.25
C VAL A 134 14.17 1.97 8.22
N PHE A 135 13.66 2.21 7.02
CA PHE A 135 13.91 1.40 5.85
C PHE A 135 14.51 2.25 4.73
N ASN A 136 14.88 1.62 3.63
CA ASN A 136 15.68 2.24 2.59
C ASN A 136 14.97 3.50 2.01
N PRO A 137 15.53 4.71 2.17
CA PRO A 137 14.92 5.93 1.64
C PRO A 137 14.90 5.96 0.11
N GLY A 138 15.80 5.21 -0.54
CA GLY A 138 15.83 5.06 -1.99
C GLY A 138 14.58 4.37 -2.55
N CYS A 139 13.78 3.68 -1.74
CA CYS A 139 12.51 3.10 -2.17
C CYS A 139 11.54 4.15 -2.76
N LYS A 140 11.64 5.42 -2.34
CA LYS A 140 10.81 6.51 -2.86
C LYS A 140 11.03 6.78 -4.36
N HIS A 141 12.25 6.52 -4.86
CA HIS A 141 12.59 6.70 -6.27
C HIS A 141 12.02 5.62 -7.19
N HIS A 142 11.42 4.58 -6.61
CA HIS A 142 10.90 3.42 -7.35
C HIS A 142 9.41 3.20 -7.13
N TRP A 143 8.70 4.18 -6.56
CA TRP A 143 7.26 4.05 -6.34
C TRP A 143 6.50 3.72 -7.62
N ASP A 144 6.90 4.28 -8.76
CA ASP A 144 6.29 4.03 -10.07
C ASP A 144 6.35 2.56 -10.51
N LEU A 145 7.27 1.75 -9.97
CA LEU A 145 7.33 0.31 -10.26
C LEU A 145 6.23 -0.48 -9.56
N TYR A 146 5.63 0.10 -8.50
CA TYR A 146 4.68 -0.55 -7.62
C TYR A 146 3.33 0.16 -7.58
N PHE A 147 3.26 1.47 -7.75
CA PHE A 147 2.05 2.27 -7.54
C PHE A 147 1.92 3.31 -8.64
N GLU A 148 0.72 3.46 -9.19
CA GLU A 148 0.39 4.67 -9.95
C GLU A 148 0.25 5.84 -8.98
N VAL A 149 1.19 6.79 -9.04
CA VAL A 149 1.14 8.06 -8.32
C VAL A 149 0.83 9.19 -9.31
N ASP A 150 0.04 10.18 -8.89
CA ASP A 150 -0.21 11.36 -9.74
C ASP A 150 1.15 12.04 -9.98
N GLY A 151 1.50 12.22 -11.25
CA GLY A 151 2.88 12.38 -11.70
C GLY A 151 3.71 13.41 -10.95
N ASP A 152 4.86 12.97 -10.44
CA ASP A 152 6.02 13.83 -10.28
C ASP A 152 6.31 14.45 -11.64
N GLY A 153 6.20 15.79 -11.70
CA GLY A 153 6.62 16.57 -12.85
C GLY A 153 8.04 16.20 -13.20
N LYS A 154 8.24 15.54 -14.34
CA LYS A 154 9.54 15.41 -14.97
C LYS A 154 10.04 16.84 -15.21
N GLU A 155 10.93 17.34 -14.37
CA GLU A 155 11.73 18.51 -14.71
C GLU A 155 12.61 18.09 -15.89
N GLU A 156 12.22 18.51 -17.10
CA GLU A 156 13.07 18.41 -18.27
C GLU A 156 14.38 19.14 -17.97
N VAL A 157 15.47 18.38 -17.81
CA VAL A 157 16.82 18.93 -17.77
C VAL A 157 17.07 19.59 -19.13
N LYS A 158 16.91 20.91 -19.20
CA LYS A 158 17.36 21.71 -20.33
C LYS A 158 18.87 21.56 -20.45
N LYS A 159 19.32 20.84 -21.47
CA LYS A 159 20.72 20.86 -21.90
C LYS A 159 21.00 22.27 -22.41
N GLU A 160 21.82 23.03 -21.69
CA GLU A 160 22.40 24.26 -22.22
C GLU A 160 23.58 23.85 -23.11
N ASP A 161 23.41 24.03 -24.42
CA ASP A 161 24.47 23.88 -25.41
C ASP A 161 25.49 25.01 -25.22
N GLY A 162 26.56 24.72 -24.48
CA GLY A 162 27.69 25.62 -24.27
C GLY A 162 28.48 25.82 -25.56
N ARG A 163 28.47 27.07 -26.03
CA ARG A 163 29.26 27.62 -27.13
C ARG A 163 30.71 27.89 -26.74
#